data_AF-A0A815IFB3-F1
#
_entry.id   AF-A0A815IFB3-F1
#
_cell.length_a   1.000
_cell.length_b   1.000
_cell.length_c   1.000
_cell.angle_alpha   90.00
_cell.angle_beta   90.00
_cell.angle_gamma   90.00
#
_symmetry.space_group_name_H-M   'P 1'
#
loop_
_entity.id
_entity.type
_entity.pdbx_description
1 polymer ?
#
loop_
_entity_poly.entity_id
_entity_poly.type
_entity_poly.pdbx_seq_one_letter_code
_entity_poly.pdbx_strand_id
1 'polypeptide(L)' 'MSVIKVTEEFSQELMKKMLDSRLDLKDYVLQNARQGDIQNIIDTIDQYGWTKQWLMNIGDRKGKILDQAIQ' A
#
# COMPACT_ATOMS: atom_id res chain seq x y z
N MET A 1 -29.56 14.88 -17.01
CA MET A 1 -28.63 14.65 -15.90
C MET A 1 -28.19 16.00 -15.36
N SER A 2 -28.31 16.28 -14.06
CA SER A 2 -27.84 17.56 -13.47
C SER A 2 -26.32 17.50 -13.27
N VAL A 3 -25.60 18.61 -13.51
CA VAL A 3 -24.14 18.73 -13.30
C VAL A 3 -23.73 18.34 -11.88
N ILE A 4 -24.57 18.64 -10.89
CA ILE A 4 -24.36 18.29 -9.47
C ILE A 4 -24.32 16.76 -9.27
N LYS A 5 -25.16 16.02 -9.99
CA LYS A 5 -25.22 14.54 -9.89
C LYS A 5 -23.96 13.88 -10.45
N VAL A 6 -23.43 14.44 -11.55
CA VAL A 6 -22.21 13.93 -12.21
C VAL A 6 -20.98 14.15 -11.32
N THR A 7 -20.90 15.27 -10.59
CA THR A 7 -19.79 15.55 -9.66
C THR A 7 -19.81 14.65 -8.43
N GLU A 8 -21.00 14.31 -7.91
CA GLU A 8 -21.13 13.37 -6.79
C GLU A 8 -20.71 11.95 -7.20
N GLU A 9 -21.20 11.45 -8.33
CA GLU A 9 -20.85 10.12 -8.85
C GLU A 9 -19.33 9.97 -9.07
N PHE A 10 -18.69 10.99 -9.66
CA PHE A 10 -17.24 11.01 -9.83
C PHE A 10 -16.49 10.98 -8.50
N SER A 11 -16.93 11.78 -7.52
CA SER A 11 -16.30 11.83 -6.20
C SER A 11 -16.42 10.50 -5.46
N GLN A 12 -17.58 9.82 -5.56
CA GLN A 12 -17.78 8.51 -4.96
C GLN A 12 -16.91 7.43 -5.61
N GLU A 13 -16.81 7.44 -6.95
CA GLU A 13 -15.95 6.49 -7.67
C GLU A 13 -14.47 6.70 -7.34
N LEU A 14 -14.03 7.96 -7.19
CA LEU A 14 -12.67 8.28 -6.75
C LEU A 14 -12.41 7.76 -5.34
N MET A 15 -13.32 8.03 -4.39
CA MET A 15 -13.21 7.55 -3.01
C MET A 15 -13.16 6.02 -2.93
N LYS A 16 -13.98 5.35 -3.74
CA LYS A 16 -13.98 3.89 -3.85
C LYS A 16 -12.63 3.36 -4.32
N LYS A 17 -12.08 3.89 -5.41
CA LYS A 17 -10.74 3.51 -5.90
C LYS A 17 -9.64 3.73 -4.87
N MET A 18 -9.71 4.84 -4.12
CA MET A 18 -8.77 5.10 -3.04
C MET A 18 -8.91 4.10 -1.88
N LEU A 19 -10.13 3.63 -1.59
CA LEU A 19 -10.36 2.60 -0.57
C LEU A 19 -9.85 1.23 -1.04
N ASP A 20 -10.14 0.87 -2.28
CA ASP A 20 -9.74 -0.38 -2.92
C ASP A 20 -8.21 -0.52 -2.96
N SER A 21 -7.47 0.57 -3.20
CA SER A 21 -5.99 0.56 -3.19
C SER A 21 -5.35 0.05 -1.89
N ARG A 22 -6.04 0.17 -0.74
CA ARG A 22 -5.56 -0.38 0.53
C ARG A 22 -5.83 -1.88 0.64
N LEU A 23 -6.91 -2.36 0.02
CA LEU A 23 -7.22 -3.78 -0.05
C LEU A 23 -6.19 -4.50 -0.92
N ASP A 24 -5.75 -3.87 -2.01
CA ASP A 24 -4.75 -4.42 -2.93
C ASP A 24 -3.41 -4.77 -2.23
N LEU A 25 -2.88 -3.86 -1.39
CA LEU A 25 -1.65 -4.13 -0.63
C LEU A 25 -1.85 -5.29 0.36
N LYS A 26 -2.95 -5.27 1.12
CA LYS A 26 -3.25 -6.31 2.12
C LYS A 26 -3.35 -7.68 1.46
N ASP A 27 -4.08 -7.78 0.35
CA ASP A 27 -4.26 -9.03 -0.38
C ASP A 27 -2.95 -9.49 -1.03
N TYR A 28 -2.14 -8.56 -1.53
CA TYR A 28 -0.80 -8.87 -2.05
C TYR A 28 0.09 -9.48 -0.95
N VAL A 29 0.11 -8.92 0.25
CA VAL A 29 0.89 -9.48 1.37
C VAL A 29 0.37 -10.85 1.77
N LEU A 30 -0.94 -11.04 1.89
CA LEU A 30 -1.53 -12.33 2.26
C LEU A 30 -1.24 -13.45 1.25
N GLN A 31 -1.10 -13.11 -0.04
CA GLN A 31 -0.81 -14.08 -1.10
C GLN A 31 0.67 -14.38 -1.27
N ASN A 32 1.56 -13.44 -0.96
CA ASN A 32 2.98 -13.52 -1.33
C ASN A 32 3.94 -13.63 -0.15
N ALA A 33 3.55 -13.19 1.05
CA ALA A 33 4.38 -13.27 2.24
C ALA A 33 4.23 -14.60 2.98
N ARG A 34 5.27 -15.00 3.72
CA ARG A 34 5.28 -16.16 4.60
C ARG A 34 4.71 -15.79 5.96
N GLN A 35 3.66 -16.52 6.38
CA GLN A 35 3.03 -16.32 7.68
C GLN A 35 4.04 -16.56 8.81
N GLY A 36 4.12 -15.62 9.76
CA GLY A 36 5.02 -15.69 10.91
C GLY A 36 6.46 -15.21 10.65
N ASP A 37 6.83 -14.91 9.40
CA ASP A 37 8.13 -14.36 9.03
C ASP A 37 8.02 -12.84 8.84
N ILE A 38 8.29 -12.08 9.91
CA ILE A 38 8.15 -10.62 9.93
C ILE A 38 9.03 -9.96 8.85
N GLN A 39 10.26 -10.45 8.65
CA GLN A 39 11.16 -9.87 7.67
C GLN A 39 10.62 -10.08 6.26
N ASN A 40 10.17 -11.30 5.93
CA ASN A 40 9.60 -11.58 4.62
C ASN A 40 8.31 -10.78 4.35
N ILE A 41 7.51 -10.51 5.38
CA ILE A 41 6.33 -9.64 5.28
C ILE A 41 6.73 -8.20 4.91
N ILE A 42 7.73 -7.63 5.59
CA ILE A 42 8.24 -6.28 5.30
C ILE A 42 8.81 -6.23 3.87
N ASP A 43 9.63 -7.21 3.49
CA ASP A 43 10.22 -7.29 2.15
C ASP A 43 9.13 -7.37 1.06
N THR A 44 8.03 -8.07 1.33
CA THR A 44 6.89 -8.19 0.41
C THR A 44 6.15 -6.85 0.24
N ILE A 45 5.99 -6.08 1.33
CA ILE A 45 5.41 -4.72 1.28
C ILE A 45 6.30 -3.79 0.46
N ASP A 46 7.62 -3.84 0.67
CA ASP A 46 8.57 -3.02 -0.08
C ASP A 46 8.54 -3.37 -1.57
N GLN A 47 8.47 -4.66 -1.92
CA GLN A 47 8.33 -5.11 -3.30
C GLN A 47 7.05 -4.57 -3.97
N TYR A 48 5.93 -4.55 -3.24
CA TYR A 48 4.68 -3.94 -3.73
C TYR A 48 4.87 -2.43 -3.97
N GLY A 49 5.52 -1.75 -3.02
CA GLY A 49 5.89 -0.34 -3.09
C GLY A 49 6.70 0.03 -4.33
N TRP A 50 7.60 -0.87 -4.74
CA TRP A 50 8.46 -0.70 -5.92
C TRP A 50 7.77 -1.05 -7.24
N THR A 51 6.89 -2.04 -7.26
CA THR A 51 6.42 -2.65 -8.52
C THR A 51 4.95 -2.43 -8.86
N LYS A 52 4.12 -2.04 -7.90
CA LYS A 52 2.66 -1.92 -8.09
C LYS A 52 2.15 -0.52 -7.83
N GLN A 53 2.46 0.02 -6.66
CA GLN A 53 1.95 1.32 -6.24
C GLN A 53 2.93 1.99 -5.30
N TRP A 54 3.19 3.28 -5.52
CA TRP A 54 4.00 4.06 -4.59
C TRP A 54 3.32 4.15 -3.22
N LEU A 55 4.08 3.90 -2.16
CA LEU A 55 3.62 3.97 -0.78
C LEU A 55 4.43 5.00 0.00
N MET A 56 3.84 5.54 1.07
CA MET A 56 4.52 6.46 2.01
C MET A 56 5.29 5.73 3.12
N ASN A 57 5.57 4.44 2.96
CA ASN A 57 6.36 3.67 3.92
C ASN A 57 7.82 4.15 3.97
N ILE A 58 8.53 3.74 5.03
CA ILE A 58 9.97 4.01 5.18
C ILE A 58 10.75 3.34 4.04
N GLY A 59 10.43 2.08 3.73
CA GLY A 59 11.08 1.31 2.68
C GLY A 59 12.46 0.78 3.08
N ASP A 60 12.89 -0.29 2.41
CA ASP A 60 14.14 -1.04 2.59
C ASP A 60 15.39 -0.17 2.85
N ARG A 61 15.56 0.92 2.09
CA ARG A 61 16.76 1.76 2.17
C ARG A 61 16.82 2.58 3.46
N LYS A 62 15.71 3.23 3.83
CA LYS A 62 15.64 4.01 5.07
C LYS A 62 15.44 3.10 6.29
N GLY A 63 14.83 1.93 6.10
CA GLY A 63 14.70 0.89 7.13
C GLY A 63 16.05 0.47 7.68
N LYS A 64 17.02 0.18 6.80
CA LYS A 64 18.40 -0.14 7.22
C LYS A 64 19.07 0.97 8.04
N ILE A 65 18.81 2.24 7.72
CA ILE A 65 19.33 3.37 8.49
C ILE A 65 18.66 3.44 9.87
N LEU A 66 17.35 3.18 9.92
CA LEU A 66 16.60 3.13 11.17
C LEU A 66 17.08 1.97 12.06
N ASP A 67 17.30 0.78 11.50
CA ASP A 67 17.79 -0.40 12.22
C ASP A 67 19.17 -0.14 12.85
N GLN A 68 20.05 0.58 12.16
CA GLN A 68 21.36 0.97 12.69
C GLN A 68 21.26 1.99 13.82
N ALA A 69 20.25 2.86 13.81
CA ALA A 69 20.09 3.92 14.80
C ALA A 69 19.53 3.43 16.15
N ILE A 70 18.94 2.23 16.18
CA ILE A 70 18.32 1.64 17.38
C ILE A 70 19.18 0.55 18.04
N GLN A 71 20.37 0.28 17.52
CA GLN A 71 21.39 -0.61 18.12
C GLN A 71 22.21 0.13 19.18
#